data_AF-A0A1W5D474-F1
#
_entry.id   AF-A0A1W5D474-F1
#
_cell.length_a   1.000
_cell.length_b   1.000
_cell.length_c   1.000
_cell.angle_alpha   90.00
_cell.angle_beta   90.00
_cell.angle_gamma   90.00
#
_symmetry.space_group_name_H-M   'P 1'
#
loop_
_entity.id
_entity.type
_entity.pdbx_description
1 polymer ?
#
loop_
_entity_poly.entity_id
_entity_poly.type
_entity_poly.pdbx_seq_one_letter_code
_entity_poly.pdbx_strand_id
1 'polypeptide(L)'
;MSSATTPAAQSANSANEASNSPEKPRLTEQEKKNNHIASEQKRRAAIREGFDRLTELVPGLEGQGRSEGMVLNKVVEFAREKLEERQMLAREIEAKGGVVEDGMKK
;
A
#
# COMPACT_ATOMS: atom_id res chain seq x y z
N MET A 1 -28.87 -12.47 8.22
CA MET A 1 -28.50 -13.90 8.11
C MET A 1 -27.47 -13.97 7.01
N SER A 2 -26.17 -13.82 7.32
CA SER A 2 -25.21 -14.93 7.55
C SER A 2 -25.03 -15.76 6.27
N SER A 3 -23.85 -15.91 5.66
CA SER A 3 -22.56 -16.23 6.27
C SER A 3 -21.38 -15.98 5.31
N ALA A 4 -20.21 -15.72 5.90
CA ALA A 4 -18.90 -15.79 5.27
C ALA A 4 -18.53 -17.22 4.84
N THR A 5 -17.57 -17.38 3.92
CA THR A 5 -16.40 -18.30 4.02
C THR A 5 -15.44 -18.06 2.83
N THR A 6 -14.14 -17.98 3.12
CA THR A 6 -12.96 -18.09 2.22
C THR A 6 -11.96 -18.96 3.02
N PRO A 7 -10.86 -19.57 2.48
CA PRO A 7 -10.42 -19.93 1.12
C PRO A 7 -10.11 -21.44 0.98
N ALA A 8 -9.84 -21.94 -0.25
CA ALA A 8 -9.00 -23.12 -0.41
C ALA A 8 -8.27 -23.10 -1.76
N ALA A 9 -6.94 -23.06 -1.68
CA ALA A 9 -6.04 -23.34 -2.78
C ALA A 9 -6.20 -24.80 -3.24
N GLN A 10 -6.48 -25.01 -4.53
CA GLN A 10 -6.24 -26.29 -5.19
C GLN A 10 -5.58 -26.03 -6.54
N SER A 11 -4.30 -26.39 -6.62
CA SER A 11 -3.63 -26.67 -7.89
C SER A 11 -4.43 -27.70 -8.66
N ALA A 12 -5.13 -27.26 -9.71
CA ALA A 12 -5.69 -28.14 -10.70
C ALA A 12 -4.85 -28.03 -11.98
N ASN A 13 -4.08 -29.08 -12.20
CA ASN A 13 -3.38 -29.37 -13.44
C ASN A 13 -4.43 -29.62 -14.54
N SER A 14 -4.89 -28.58 -15.22
CA SER A 14 -5.81 -28.70 -16.37
C SER A 14 -5.01 -28.76 -17.66
N ALA A 15 -4.64 -29.98 -18.03
CA ALA A 15 -4.23 -30.28 -19.39
C ALA A 15 -5.44 -30.15 -20.33
N ASN A 16 -5.25 -29.33 -21.36
CA ASN A 16 -5.82 -29.46 -22.69
C ASN A 16 -7.33 -29.16 -22.87
N GLU A 17 -7.66 -27.88 -23.08
CA GLU A 17 -8.72 -27.51 -24.02
C GLU A 17 -8.12 -26.62 -25.13
N ALA A 18 -7.99 -27.23 -26.32
CA ALA A 18 -7.74 -26.54 -27.56
C ALA A 18 -8.96 -25.65 -27.90
N SER A 19 -8.87 -24.36 -27.56
CA SER A 19 -9.76 -23.34 -28.09
C SER A 19 -8.96 -22.42 -29.02
N ASN A 20 -9.38 -22.46 -30.28
CA ASN A 20 -8.90 -21.73 -31.44
C ASN A 20 -9.04 -20.21 -31.27
N SER A 21 -8.27 -19.62 -30.35
CA SER A 21 -8.06 -18.18 -30.26
C SER A 21 -6.87 -17.83 -31.16
N PRO A 22 -6.91 -16.75 -31.97
CA PRO A 22 -5.74 -16.31 -32.71
C PRO A 22 -4.60 -16.14 -31.70
N GLU A 23 -3.58 -16.98 -31.82
CA GLU A 23 -2.42 -16.97 -30.94
C GLU A 23 -1.93 -15.52 -30.89
N LYS A 24 -2.12 -14.87 -29.73
CA LYS A 24 -1.52 -13.57 -29.48
C LYS A 24 -0.03 -13.77 -29.81
N PRO A 25 0.52 -13.06 -30.81
CA PRO A 25 1.89 -13.30 -31.22
C PRO A 25 2.77 -13.19 -29.97
N ARG A 26 3.62 -14.20 -29.75
CA ARG A 26 4.61 -14.14 -28.67
C ARG A 26 5.40 -12.85 -28.86
N LEU A 27 5.37 -11.98 -27.84
CA LEU A 27 6.09 -10.70 -27.86
C LEU A 27 7.50 -10.92 -28.39
N THR A 28 7.87 -10.17 -29.42
CA THR A 28 9.24 -10.17 -29.94
C THR A 28 10.20 -9.75 -28.82
N GLU A 29 11.47 -10.13 -28.92
CA GLU A 29 12.48 -9.75 -27.92
C GLU A 29 12.56 -8.22 -27.75
N GLN A 30 12.34 -7.47 -28.85
CA GLN A 30 12.28 -6.01 -28.83
C GLN A 30 11.04 -5.49 -28.08
N GLU A 31 9.86 -6.09 -28.31
CA GLU A 31 8.64 -5.72 -27.59
C GLU A 31 8.71 -6.07 -26.11
N LYS A 32 9.28 -7.23 -25.74
CA LYS A 32 9.52 -7.59 -24.33
C LYS A 32 10.42 -6.57 -23.65
N LYS A 33 11.51 -6.17 -24.30
CA LYS A 33 12.44 -5.15 -23.78
C LYS A 33 11.74 -3.80 -23.56
N ASN A 34 10.95 -3.36 -24.54
CA ASN A 34 10.17 -2.12 -24.44
C ASN A 34 9.13 -2.20 -23.31
N ASN A 35 8.41 -3.32 -23.20
CA ASN A 35 7.41 -3.52 -22.16
C ASN A 35 8.04 -3.55 -20.76
N HIS A 36 9.19 -4.21 -20.60
CA HIS A 36 9.94 -4.22 -19.34
C HIS A 36 10.34 -2.81 -18.90
N ILE A 37 10.88 -1.99 -19.83
CA ILE A 37 11.25 -0.60 -19.55
C ILE A 37 10.01 0.21 -19.13
N ALA A 38 8.92 0.09 -19.87
CA ALA A 38 7.68 0.81 -19.58
C ALA A 38 7.08 0.42 -18.22
N SER A 39 7.05 -0.89 -17.92
CA SER A 39 6.55 -1.42 -16.64
C SER A 39 7.39 -0.91 -15.47
N GLU A 40 8.71 -0.92 -15.59
CA GLU A 40 9.60 -0.43 -14.54
C GLU A 40 9.51 1.10 -14.36
N GLN A 41 9.38 1.86 -15.45
CA GLN A 41 9.13 3.30 -15.37
C GLN A 41 7.82 3.60 -14.63
N LYS A 42 6.73 2.88 -14.97
CA LYS A 42 5.44 3.01 -14.27
C LYS A 42 5.57 2.66 -12.80
N ARG A 43 6.25 1.55 -12.48
CA ARG A 43 6.52 1.14 -11.08
C ARG A 43 7.27 2.23 -10.32
N ARG A 44 8.34 2.78 -10.90
CA ARG A 44 9.12 3.86 -10.26
C ARG A 44 8.32 5.15 -10.11
N ALA A 45 7.48 5.50 -11.08
CA ALA A 45 6.61 6.67 -10.97
C ALA A 45 5.62 6.53 -9.81
N ALA A 46 4.99 5.36 -9.67
CA ALA A 46 4.07 5.08 -8.56
C ALA A 46 4.75 5.14 -7.18
N ILE A 47 6.00 4.65 -7.08
CA ILE A 47 6.78 4.75 -5.84
C ILE A 47 7.03 6.22 -5.48
N ARG A 48 7.47 7.04 -6.45
CA ARG A 48 7.73 8.47 -6.21
C ARG A 48 6.48 9.21 -5.79
N GLU A 49 5.34 8.97 -6.46
CA GLU A 49 4.06 9.55 -6.07
C GLU A 49 3.65 9.14 -4.64
N GLY A 50 4.04 7.93 -4.19
CA GLY A 50 3.89 7.51 -2.81
C GLY A 50 4.73 8.36 -1.84
N PHE A 51 5.99 8.63 -2.17
CA PHE A 51 6.87 9.49 -1.38
C PHE A 51 6.39 10.94 -1.35
N ASP A 52 5.94 11.49 -2.47
CA ASP A 52 5.41 12.85 -2.54
C ASP A 52 4.20 12.99 -1.60
N ARG A 53 3.27 12.03 -1.63
CA ARG A 53 2.13 11.98 -0.69
C ARG A 53 2.55 11.88 0.78
N LEU A 54 3.59 11.11 1.09
CA LEU A 54 4.11 11.04 2.46
C LEU A 54 4.65 12.40 2.93
N THR A 55 5.33 13.14 2.04
CA THR A 55 5.85 14.46 2.37
C THR A 55 4.80 15.55 2.53
N GLU A 56 3.61 15.36 1.95
CA GLU A 56 2.46 16.26 2.17
C GLU A 56 1.73 15.98 3.49
N LEU A 57 1.76 14.74 3.98
CA LEU A 57 1.07 14.33 5.21
C LEU A 57 1.88 14.57 6.47
N VAL A 58 3.21 14.49 6.38
CA VAL A 58 4.11 14.62 7.52
C VAL A 58 4.66 16.05 7.58
N PRO A 59 4.35 16.81 8.65
CA PRO A 59 4.82 18.19 8.79
C PRO A 59 6.34 18.30 8.69
N GLY A 60 6.82 19.30 7.94
CA GLY A 60 8.24 19.61 7.83
C GLY A 60 9.02 18.73 6.87
N LEU A 61 8.35 17.89 6.06
CA LEU A 61 8.96 17.13 4.97
C LEU A 61 8.67 17.69 3.58
N GLU A 62 8.02 18.86 3.47
CA GLU A 62 7.58 19.40 2.18
C GLU A 62 8.75 19.57 1.21
N GLY A 63 8.65 18.97 0.02
CA GLY A 63 9.70 19.03 -1.00
C GLY A 63 10.90 18.09 -0.76
N GLN A 64 10.89 17.26 0.28
CA GLN A 64 11.97 16.30 0.58
C GLN A 64 11.73 14.88 0.00
N GLY A 65 10.77 14.71 -0.93
CA GLY A 65 10.41 13.39 -1.51
C GLY A 65 11.54 12.64 -2.22
N ARG A 66 12.70 13.29 -2.41
CA ARG A 66 13.92 12.72 -3.01
C ARG A 66 14.83 12.01 -1.99
N SER A 67 14.61 12.20 -0.68
CA SER A 67 15.44 11.64 0.40
C SER A 67 14.78 10.43 1.06
N GLU A 68 14.70 9.30 0.32
CA GLU A 68 13.91 8.11 0.69
C GLU A 68 14.08 7.66 2.16
N GLY A 69 15.32 7.46 2.62
CA GLY A 69 15.57 6.99 3.98
C GLY A 69 15.18 7.99 5.07
N MET A 70 15.36 9.28 4.83
CA MET A 70 14.96 10.32 5.77
C MET A 70 13.44 10.42 5.86
N VAL A 71 12.76 10.43 4.71
CA VAL A 71 11.30 10.49 4.65
C VAL A 71 10.70 9.31 5.41
N LEU A 72 11.15 8.07 5.14
CA LEU A 72 10.64 6.89 5.84
C LEU A 72 10.86 6.94 7.35
N ASN A 73 12.05 7.35 7.81
CA ASN A 73 12.32 7.48 9.23
C ASN A 73 11.42 8.51 9.90
N LYS A 74 11.24 9.68 9.28
CA LYS A 74 10.42 10.75 9.85
C LYS A 74 8.93 10.41 9.83
N VAL A 75 8.46 9.70 8.80
CA VAL A 75 7.10 9.15 8.74
C VAL A 75 6.84 8.17 9.88
N VAL A 76 7.78 7.27 10.18
CA VAL A 76 7.64 6.31 11.29
C VAL A 76 7.61 7.03 12.64
N GLU A 77 8.48 8.03 12.83
CA GLU A 77 8.49 8.87 14.03
C GLU A 77 7.15 9.58 14.23
N PHE A 78 6.64 10.24 13.19
CA PHE A 78 5.35 10.94 13.22
C PHE A 78 4.18 9.99 13.47
N ALA A 79 4.18 8.80 12.87
CA ALA A 79 3.15 7.81 13.09
C ALA A 79 3.10 7.37 14.57
N ARG A 80 4.26 7.18 15.22
CA ARG A 80 4.33 6.84 16.64
C ARG A 80 3.79 7.97 17.52
N GLU A 81 4.19 9.21 17.24
CA GLU A 81 3.69 10.41 17.93
C GLU A 81 2.16 10.50 17.86
N LYS A 82 1.57 10.30 16.67
CA LYS A 82 0.11 10.35 16.51
C LYS A 82 -0.63 9.21 17.22
N LEU A 83 -0.02 8.04 17.33
CA LEU A 83 -0.58 6.92 18.12
C LEU A 83 -0.57 7.25 19.62
N GLU A 84 0.54 7.80 20.13
CA GLU A 84 0.65 8.22 21.53
C GLU A 84 -0.34 9.35 21.85
N GLU A 85 -0.44 10.35 20.98
CA GLU A 85 -1.41 11.45 21.10
C GLU A 85 -2.85 10.90 21.13
N ARG A 86 -3.19 9.96 20.24
CA ARG A 86 -4.50 9.30 20.26
C ARG A 86 -4.78 8.63 21.60
N GLN A 87 -3.81 7.88 22.14
CA GLN A 87 -3.96 7.20 23.42
C GLN A 87 -4.11 8.18 24.59
N MET A 88 -3.39 9.31 24.56
CA MET A 88 -3.55 10.36 25.57
C MET A 88 -4.95 10.97 25.51
N LEU A 89 -5.41 11.37 24.32
CA LEU A 89 -6.74 11.95 24.12
C LEU A 89 -7.85 10.97 24.52
N ALA A 90 -7.70 9.69 24.19
CA ALA A 90 -8.63 8.65 24.61
C ALA A 90 -8.76 8.59 26.14
N ARG A 91 -7.62 8.58 26.85
CA ARG A 91 -7.62 8.60 28.33
C ARG A 91 -8.23 9.87 28.90
N GLU A 92 -7.98 11.02 28.28
CA GLU A 92 -8.55 12.30 28.72
C GLU A 92 -10.08 12.33 28.54
N ILE A 93 -10.59 11.79 27.43
CA ILE A 93 -12.03 11.66 27.19
C ILE A 93 -12.66 10.78 28.28
N GLU A 94 -12.06 9.63 28.58
CA GLU A 94 -12.55 8.73 29.63
C GLU A 94 -12.52 9.38 31.02
N ALA A 95 -11.45 10.10 31.35
CA ALA A 95 -11.33 10.82 32.62
C ALA A 95 -12.42 11.91 32.78
N LYS A 96 -12.88 12.50 31.67
CA LYS A 96 -13.99 13.47 31.65
C LYS A 96 -15.37 12.81 31.59
N GLY A 97 -15.45 11.47 31.64
CA GLY A 97 -16.68 10.69 31.63
C GLY A 97 -17.22 10.37 30.23
N GLY A 98 -16.45 10.62 29.17
CA GLY A 98 -16.77 10.21 27.81
C GLY A 98 -16.44 8.73 27.56
N VAL A 99 -17.08 8.14 26.54
CA VAL A 99 -16.82 6.74 26.14
C VAL A 99 -15.99 6.74 24.87
N VAL A 100 -14.88 5.99 24.88
CA VAL A 100 -14.02 5.80 23.71
C VAL A 100 -14.17 4.37 23.19
N GLU A 101 -14.39 4.23 21.89
CA GLU A 101 -14.45 2.94 21.20
C GLU A 101 -13.14 2.14 21.36
N ASP A 102 -13.24 0.83 21.58
CA ASP A 102 -12.08 -0.02 21.90
C ASP A 102 -10.98 -0.01 20.82
N GLY A 103 -11.37 0.22 19.56
CA GLY A 103 -10.44 0.37 18.43
C GLY A 103 -9.54 1.62 18.50
N MET A 104 -9.92 2.64 19.27
CA MET A 104 -9.14 3.88 19.44
C MET A 104 -8.18 3.82 20.64
N LYS A 105 -8.27 2.78 21.48
CA LYS A 105 -7.45 2.60 22.69
C LYS A 105 -6.13 1.85 22.46
N LYS A 106 -6.03 1.15 21.34
CA LYS A 106 -4.83 0.38 20.94
C LYS A 106 -3.81 1.27 20.25
#